data_AF-A0A496XEJ7-F1
#
_entry.id   AF-A0A496XEJ7-F1
#
_cell.length_a   1.000
_cell.length_b   1.000
_cell.length_c   1.000
_cell.angle_alpha   90.00
_cell.angle_beta   90.00
_cell.angle_gamma   90.00
#
_symmetry.space_group_name_H-M   'P 1'
#
loop_
_entity.id
_entity.type
_entity.pdbx_description
1 polymer ?
#
loop_
_entity_poly.entity_id
_entity_poly.type
_entity_poly.pdbx_seq_one_letter_code
_entity_poly.pdbx_strand_id
1 'polypeptide(L)'
;MVMVFLVVSLGCNKTQSQTETSQTAPTTGQSSQAFWSFDDVPEGELPADWKVEATNHKGSPGLWTIVKDTTAPSGQQALAMVSPPRKYGGNFNLCWTDSTAFLDGEIRVEFKSIEGKVDQGGGVMWRVQDKDNYYIARFNPLEDNFRIYYVRNGSRQKIADARVALPAGKW
;
A
#
# COMPACT_ATOMS: atom_id res chain seq x y z
N MET A 1 -3.84 4.27 14.71
CA MET A 1 -3.65 4.78 13.35
C MET A 1 -4.53 3.95 12.45
N VAL A 2 -5.73 4.43 12.13
CA VAL A 2 -6.65 3.79 11.16
C VAL A 2 -6.29 4.28 9.77
N MET A 3 -6.16 3.35 8.82
CA MET A 3 -5.53 3.58 7.52
C MET A 3 -6.26 2.81 6.42
N VAL A 4 -6.80 3.52 5.42
CA VAL A 4 -7.59 2.93 4.33
C VAL A 4 -6.91 2.96 2.98
N PHE A 5 -7.13 1.90 2.17
CA PHE A 5 -6.45 1.64 0.90
C PHE A 5 -7.38 1.17 -0.24
N LEU A 6 -7.82 2.00 -1.19
CA LEU A 6 -8.39 1.48 -2.44
C LEU A 6 -7.31 1.24 -3.50
N VAL A 7 -6.69 0.07 -3.62
CA VAL A 7 -5.67 -0.15 -4.66
C VAL A 7 -6.32 -0.42 -6.03
N VAL A 8 -6.00 0.36 -7.05
CA VAL A 8 -6.24 0.01 -8.46
C VAL A 8 -4.89 -0.11 -9.15
N SER A 9 -4.46 -1.31 -9.56
CA SER A 9 -3.24 -1.47 -10.36
C SER A 9 -3.55 -1.65 -11.84
N LEU A 10 -2.96 -0.84 -12.72
CA LEU A 10 -2.88 -1.09 -14.16
C LEU A 10 -1.42 -1.48 -14.47
N GLY A 11 -1.13 -2.55 -15.23
CA GLY A 11 0.27 -2.90 -15.54
C GLY A 11 0.51 -3.67 -16.83
N CYS A 12 1.78 -3.75 -17.26
CA CYS A 12 2.39 -4.92 -17.94
C CYS A 12 3.93 -4.83 -18.10
N ASN A 13 4.67 -5.89 -17.71
CA ASN A 13 5.35 -6.83 -18.64
C ASN A 13 6.22 -7.87 -17.87
N LYS A 14 5.98 -9.16 -18.13
CA LYS A 14 6.89 -10.27 -17.80
C LYS A 14 7.81 -10.50 -19.00
N THR A 15 9.13 -10.52 -18.78
CA THR A 15 10.10 -10.92 -19.81
C THR A 15 10.47 -12.39 -19.62
N GLN A 16 10.17 -13.24 -20.60
CA GLN A 16 10.92 -14.46 -20.84
C GLN A 16 11.67 -14.29 -22.18
N SER A 17 12.96 -14.62 -22.18
CA SER A 17 13.84 -14.54 -23.35
C SER A 17 13.50 -15.63 -24.36
N GLN A 18 13.27 -15.24 -25.62
CA GLN A 18 13.70 -16.01 -26.79
C GLN A 18 14.15 -15.04 -27.90
N THR A 19 15.27 -15.41 -28.53
CA THR A 19 15.90 -14.76 -29.68
C THR A 19 15.17 -15.18 -30.95
N GLU A 20 14.71 -14.23 -31.79
CA GLU A 20 14.88 -14.21 -33.25
C GLU A 20 14.17 -13.01 -33.90
N THR A 21 14.76 -12.53 -34.98
CA THR A 21 14.47 -11.30 -35.72
C THR A 21 13.28 -11.43 -36.66
N SER A 22 12.30 -10.51 -36.58
CA SER A 22 11.58 -9.89 -37.72
C SER A 22 10.48 -8.94 -37.24
N GLN A 23 10.34 -7.81 -37.93
CA GLN A 23 9.42 -6.71 -37.60
C GLN A 23 7.94 -7.14 -37.68
N THR A 24 7.17 -6.87 -36.62
CA THR A 24 5.71 -6.67 -36.67
C THR A 24 5.30 -5.74 -35.52
N ALA A 25 4.22 -4.98 -35.73
CA ALA A 25 3.63 -3.94 -34.87
C ALA A 25 3.64 -4.23 -33.36
N PRO A 26 3.61 -3.21 -32.47
CA PRO A 26 3.57 -3.42 -31.04
C PRO A 26 2.35 -4.27 -30.65
N THR A 27 2.60 -5.50 -30.23
CA THR A 27 1.62 -6.39 -29.63
C THR A 27 1.09 -5.70 -28.37
N THR A 28 -0.18 -5.32 -28.37
CA THR A 28 -0.89 -4.84 -27.20
C THR A 28 -0.82 -5.92 -26.11
N GLY A 29 0.09 -5.74 -25.15
CA GLY A 29 0.17 -6.60 -23.98
C GLY A 29 -1.16 -6.57 -23.24
N GLN A 30 -1.69 -7.74 -22.88
CA GLN A 30 -2.92 -7.85 -22.09
C GLN A 30 -2.73 -7.07 -20.78
N SER A 31 -3.50 -5.99 -20.60
CA SER A 31 -3.53 -5.22 -19.36
C SER A 31 -4.31 -6.02 -18.32
N SER A 32 -3.63 -6.62 -17.36
CA SER A 32 -4.29 -7.17 -16.17
C SER A 32 -4.54 -6.03 -15.17
N GLN A 33 -5.80 -5.82 -14.80
CA GLN A 33 -6.18 -4.89 -13.76
C GLN A 33 -6.54 -5.66 -12.50
N ALA A 34 -6.01 -5.22 -11.36
CA ALA A 34 -6.43 -5.69 -10.04
C ALA A 34 -7.17 -4.56 -9.32
N PHE A 35 -8.28 -4.90 -8.68
CA PHE A 35 -9.17 -3.96 -8.00
C PHE A 35 -9.68 -4.59 -6.70
N TRP A 36 -9.66 -3.83 -5.60
CA TRP A 36 -10.16 -4.26 -4.30
C TRP A 36 -11.12 -3.22 -3.72
N SER A 37 -12.44 -3.45 -3.79
CA SER A 37 -13.44 -2.57 -3.15
C SER A 37 -13.61 -2.79 -1.64
N PHE A 38 -13.24 -3.98 -1.15
CA PHE A 38 -13.51 -4.50 0.21
C PHE A 38 -14.98 -4.66 0.60
N ASP A 39 -15.94 -4.19 -0.19
CA ASP A 39 -17.36 -4.30 0.15
C ASP A 39 -17.85 -5.76 0.22
N ASP A 40 -17.15 -6.70 -0.43
CA ASP A 40 -17.44 -8.14 -0.40
C ASP A 40 -16.76 -8.88 0.76
N VAL A 41 -15.96 -8.18 1.58
CA VAL A 41 -15.25 -8.75 2.73
C VAL A 41 -16.01 -8.37 4.01
N PRO A 42 -16.28 -9.33 4.92
CA PRO A 42 -16.94 -9.01 6.19
C PRO A 42 -16.12 -8.04 7.06
N GLU A 43 -16.81 -7.17 7.80
CA GLU A 43 -16.19 -6.32 8.81
C GLU A 43 -15.44 -7.17 9.85
N GLY A 44 -14.26 -6.71 10.26
CA GLY A 44 -13.40 -7.40 11.20
C GLY A 44 -12.49 -8.47 10.57
N GLU A 45 -12.68 -8.80 9.29
CA GLU A 45 -11.83 -9.74 8.56
C GLU A 45 -10.76 -9.04 7.73
N LEU A 46 -9.85 -9.83 7.14
CA LEU A 46 -8.92 -9.38 6.12
C LEU A 46 -9.35 -9.93 4.76
N PRO A 47 -9.09 -9.21 3.65
CA PRO A 47 -9.29 -9.78 2.34
C PRO A 47 -8.43 -11.05 2.17
N ALA A 48 -8.93 -12.02 1.41
CA ALA A 48 -8.21 -13.26 1.14
C ALA A 48 -6.80 -12.99 0.58
N ASP A 49 -5.82 -13.75 1.04
CA ASP A 49 -4.40 -13.66 0.64
C ASP A 49 -3.70 -12.34 0.99
N TRP A 50 -4.26 -11.55 1.92
CA TRP A 50 -3.56 -10.41 2.51
C TRP A 50 -2.79 -10.82 3.75
N LYS A 51 -1.59 -10.26 3.87
CA LYS A 51 -0.62 -10.51 4.93
C LYS A 51 -0.53 -9.30 5.83
N VAL A 52 -0.42 -9.54 7.13
CA VAL A 52 -0.16 -8.50 8.14
C VAL A 52 1.21 -8.75 8.74
N GLU A 53 2.10 -7.78 8.58
CA GLU A 53 3.50 -7.90 8.98
C GLU A 53 4.04 -6.59 9.54
N ALA A 54 5.27 -6.63 10.05
CA ALA A 54 6.01 -5.43 10.44
C ALA A 54 7.49 -5.53 10.05
N THR A 55 8.02 -4.43 9.51
CA THR A 55 9.46 -4.30 9.23
C THR A 55 10.27 -4.51 10.50
N ASN A 56 11.42 -5.18 10.38
CA ASN A 56 12.31 -5.57 11.48
C ASN A 56 11.69 -6.49 12.55
N HIS A 57 10.42 -6.89 12.43
CA HIS A 57 9.67 -7.81 13.32
C HIS A 57 10.08 -7.82 14.81
N LYS A 58 10.38 -6.65 15.39
CA LYS A 58 10.66 -6.51 16.83
C LYS A 58 9.35 -6.31 17.58
N GLY A 59 8.43 -7.26 17.48
CA GLY A 59 7.12 -7.25 18.15
C GLY A 59 5.96 -7.59 17.22
N SER A 60 4.77 -7.72 17.81
CA SER A 60 3.55 -8.00 17.07
C SER A 60 3.21 -6.86 16.11
N PRO A 61 2.76 -7.15 14.88
CA PRO A 61 2.25 -6.13 13.96
C PRO A 61 0.97 -5.49 14.51
N GLY A 62 0.61 -4.33 13.99
CA GLY A 62 -0.72 -3.75 14.22
C GLY A 62 -1.84 -4.66 13.73
N LEU A 63 -3.04 -4.49 14.29
CA LEU A 63 -4.24 -5.19 13.84
C LEU A 63 -4.82 -4.47 12.62
N TRP A 64 -4.98 -5.20 11.53
CA TRP A 64 -5.64 -4.74 10.30
C TRP A 64 -6.91 -5.52 10.06
N THR A 65 -7.99 -4.83 9.71
CA THR A 65 -9.30 -5.43 9.39
C THR A 65 -10.04 -4.56 8.38
N ILE A 66 -11.08 -5.10 7.76
CA ILE A 66 -12.10 -4.31 7.09
C ILE A 66 -12.98 -3.63 8.16
N VAL A 67 -13.32 -2.37 7.93
CA VAL A 67 -14.23 -1.58 8.75
C VAL A 67 -15.26 -0.89 7.88
N LYS A 68 -16.42 -0.59 8.46
CA LYS A 68 -17.42 0.24 7.79
C LYS A 68 -16.99 1.71 7.79
N ASP A 69 -17.06 2.33 6.62
CA ASP A 69 -16.87 3.77 6.43
C ASP A 69 -17.76 4.28 5.29
N THR A 70 -18.93 4.83 5.65
CA THR A 70 -19.90 5.35 4.67
C THR A 70 -19.44 6.64 3.97
N THR A 71 -18.26 7.16 4.33
CA THR A 71 -17.65 8.33 3.65
C THR A 71 -16.64 7.91 2.58
N ALA A 72 -16.36 6.61 2.41
CA ALA A 72 -15.44 6.11 1.40
C ALA A 72 -15.94 6.43 -0.02
N PRO A 73 -15.07 6.89 -0.94
CA PRO A 73 -15.50 7.25 -2.30
C PRO A 73 -15.85 6.02 -3.16
N SER A 74 -15.28 4.86 -2.87
CA SER A 74 -15.43 3.64 -3.68
C SER A 74 -16.34 2.57 -3.10
N GLY A 75 -17.06 2.85 -2.01
CA GLY A 75 -17.80 1.82 -1.27
C GLY A 75 -18.30 2.29 0.09
N GLN A 76 -18.69 1.34 0.95
CA GLN A 76 -19.01 1.59 2.36
C GLN A 76 -18.05 0.87 3.31
N GLN A 77 -17.02 0.21 2.77
CA GLN A 77 -16.03 -0.53 3.53
C GLN A 77 -14.60 -0.13 3.16
N ALA A 78 -13.71 -0.40 4.09
CA ALA A 78 -12.37 0.16 4.13
C ALA A 78 -11.43 -0.82 4.82
N LEU A 79 -10.30 -1.18 4.22
CA LEU A 79 -9.20 -1.78 4.99
C LEU A 79 -8.70 -0.77 6.02
N ALA A 80 -8.36 -1.20 7.23
CA ALA A 80 -8.05 -0.30 8.33
C ALA A 80 -7.09 -0.94 9.32
N MET A 81 -6.02 -0.24 9.71
CA MET A 81 -5.29 -0.61 10.92
C MET A 81 -6.03 -0.13 12.18
N VAL A 82 -6.82 -1.00 12.81
CA VAL A 82 -7.67 -0.63 13.96
C VAL A 82 -6.92 -0.59 15.29
N SER A 83 -5.73 -1.18 15.37
CA SER A 83 -4.89 -1.10 16.58
C SER A 83 -3.40 -1.03 16.24
N PRO A 84 -2.68 0.04 16.62
CA PRO A 84 -1.23 0.10 16.44
C PRO A 84 -0.51 -0.82 17.44
N PRO A 85 0.72 -1.26 17.13
CA PRO A 85 1.51 -2.07 18.05
C PRO A 85 1.90 -1.27 19.30
N ARG A 86 2.12 -1.98 20.42
CA ARG A 86 2.48 -1.34 21.72
C ARG A 86 3.91 -0.76 21.75
N LYS A 87 4.80 -1.20 20.85
CA LYS A 87 6.18 -0.72 20.75
C LYS A 87 6.35 0.12 19.49
N TYR A 88 6.95 1.29 19.66
CA TYR A 88 7.22 2.26 18.60
C TYR A 88 8.72 2.35 18.33
N GLY A 89 9.10 2.72 17.10
CA GLY A 89 10.49 2.97 16.70
C GLY A 89 11.05 1.87 15.79
N GLY A 90 11.18 2.19 14.50
CA GLY A 90 11.83 1.32 13.50
C GLY A 90 10.99 0.12 13.01
N ASN A 91 9.81 -0.11 13.59
CA ASN A 91 8.83 -1.09 13.11
C ASN A 91 7.74 -0.36 12.29
N PHE A 92 7.64 -0.65 11.00
CA PHE A 92 6.58 -0.13 10.14
C PHE A 92 5.50 -1.18 9.96
N ASN A 93 4.23 -0.82 10.16
CA ASN A 93 3.10 -1.75 10.03
C ASN A 93 2.72 -1.91 8.57
N LEU A 94 2.58 -3.15 8.13
CA LEU A 94 2.36 -3.51 6.73
C LEU A 94 1.09 -4.35 6.62
N CYS A 95 0.31 -4.07 5.58
CA CYS A 95 -0.77 -4.93 5.12
C CYS A 95 -0.72 -4.97 3.60
N TRP A 96 -0.52 -6.15 3.02
CA TRP A 96 -0.21 -6.31 1.59
C TRP A 96 -0.56 -7.69 1.06
N THR A 97 -0.64 -7.83 -0.27
CA THR A 97 -0.88 -9.11 -0.96
C THR A 97 0.12 -9.27 -2.11
N ASP A 98 0.50 -10.52 -2.40
CA ASP A 98 1.29 -10.93 -3.57
C ASP A 98 0.42 -11.53 -4.68
N SER A 99 -0.91 -11.43 -4.57
CA SER A 99 -1.87 -11.84 -5.59
C SER A 99 -1.78 -11.02 -6.88
N THR A 100 -1.13 -9.85 -6.84
CA THR A 100 -0.78 -9.04 -8.01
C THR A 100 0.72 -8.85 -8.13
N ALA A 101 1.22 -8.89 -9.37
CA ALA A 101 2.61 -8.58 -9.68
C ALA A 101 2.71 -7.93 -11.07
N PHE A 102 3.35 -6.76 -11.13
CA PHE A 102 3.60 -6.05 -12.38
C PHE A 102 4.96 -5.33 -12.30
N LEU A 103 5.60 -5.14 -13.45
CA LEU A 103 6.86 -4.42 -13.55
C LEU A 103 6.61 -2.91 -13.67
N ASP A 104 5.95 -2.54 -14.77
CA ASP A 104 5.57 -1.17 -15.10
C ASP A 104 4.06 -1.05 -15.06
N GLY A 105 3.58 0.05 -14.47
CA GLY A 105 2.18 0.23 -14.18
C GLY A 105 1.86 1.43 -13.31
N GLU A 106 0.57 1.60 -13.04
CA GLU A 106 0.02 2.65 -12.18
C GLU A 106 -0.67 2.00 -10.99
N ILE A 107 -0.47 2.55 -9.79
CA ILE A 107 -1.28 2.23 -8.61
C ILE A 107 -2.05 3.49 -8.21
N ARG A 108 -3.37 3.37 -8.09
CA ARG A 108 -4.22 4.40 -7.47
C ARG A 108 -4.63 3.95 -6.09
N VAL A 109 -4.65 4.87 -5.13
CA VAL A 109 -5.12 4.66 -3.76
C VAL A 109 -5.93 5.85 -3.28
N GLU A 110 -7.11 5.57 -2.75
CA GLU A 110 -7.85 6.49 -1.88
C GLU A 110 -7.44 6.25 -0.44
N PHE A 111 -7.10 7.32 0.27
CA PHE A 111 -6.41 7.26 1.55
C PHE A 111 -6.99 8.29 2.52
N LYS A 112 -7.39 7.82 3.70
CA LYS A 112 -7.81 8.69 4.82
C LYS A 112 -6.93 8.46 6.04
N SER A 113 -6.28 9.52 6.53
CA SER A 113 -5.52 9.52 7.78
C SER A 113 -6.41 9.87 8.97
N ILE A 114 -6.51 8.99 9.97
CA ILE A 114 -7.40 9.22 11.13
C ILE A 114 -6.66 9.72 12.37
N GLU A 115 -5.70 8.96 12.88
CA GLU A 115 -5.08 9.21 14.19
C GLU A 115 -3.62 8.77 14.25
N GLY A 116 -2.83 9.45 15.08
CA GLY A 116 -1.43 9.13 15.34
C GLY A 116 -0.73 10.25 16.11
N LYS A 117 0.34 9.92 16.84
CA LYS A 117 1.10 10.90 17.64
C LYS A 117 2.44 11.26 17.02
N VAL A 118 3.12 10.26 16.45
CA VAL A 118 4.39 10.43 15.74
C VAL A 118 4.11 10.49 14.24
N ASP A 119 3.34 9.51 13.76
CA ASP A 119 2.91 9.38 12.39
C ASP A 119 1.39 9.15 12.41
N GLN A 120 0.62 10.01 11.75
CA GLN A 120 -0.85 9.90 11.60
C GLN A 120 -1.26 9.37 10.23
N GLY A 121 -0.32 9.33 9.29
CA GLY A 121 -0.58 8.83 7.94
C GLY A 121 0.16 7.54 7.60
N GLY A 122 0.12 7.19 6.32
CA GLY A 122 0.85 6.07 5.75
C GLY A 122 0.90 6.26 4.24
N GLY A 123 0.97 5.18 3.48
CA GLY A 123 0.57 5.21 2.08
C GLY A 123 0.85 3.89 1.40
N VAL A 124 0.91 3.91 0.08
CA VAL A 124 0.93 2.72 -0.77
C VAL A 124 2.33 2.14 -0.93
N MET A 125 2.42 0.81 -0.92
CA MET A 125 3.65 0.08 -1.17
C MET A 125 3.64 -0.57 -2.55
N TRP A 126 4.81 -0.71 -3.17
CA TRP A 126 4.96 -1.43 -4.44
C TRP A 126 6.29 -2.15 -4.52
N ARG A 127 6.38 -3.10 -5.48
CA ARG A 127 7.52 -4.02 -5.64
C ARG A 127 7.92 -4.66 -4.31
N VAL A 128 6.90 -5.04 -3.53
CA VAL A 128 7.07 -5.71 -2.24
C VAL A 128 7.61 -7.10 -2.51
N GLN A 129 8.78 -7.40 -1.97
CA GLN A 129 9.36 -8.75 -1.99
C GLN A 129 9.06 -9.48 -0.69
N ASP A 130 9.19 -8.75 0.42
CA ASP A 130 8.89 -9.20 1.77
C ASP A 130 8.72 -7.97 2.69
N LYS A 131 8.46 -8.21 3.98
CA LYS A 131 8.28 -7.17 5.02
C LYS A 131 9.47 -6.22 5.23
N ASP A 132 10.64 -6.54 4.69
CA ASP A 132 11.89 -5.80 4.86
C ASP A 132 12.44 -5.24 3.52
N ASN A 133 11.75 -5.48 2.40
CA ASN A 133 12.18 -5.08 1.05
C ASN A 133 10.99 -4.61 0.18
N TYR A 134 10.82 -3.29 0.06
CA TYR A 134 9.71 -2.67 -0.68
C TYR A 134 9.96 -1.18 -0.94
N TYR A 135 9.15 -0.57 -1.81
CA TYR A 135 9.04 0.88 -1.94
C TYR A 135 7.74 1.38 -1.32
N ILE A 136 7.71 2.63 -0.85
CA ILE A 136 6.52 3.26 -0.28
C ILE A 136 6.45 4.74 -0.63
N ALA A 137 5.26 5.21 -0.99
CA ALA A 137 4.88 6.61 -1.04
C ALA A 137 4.04 6.87 0.19
N ARG A 138 4.50 7.77 1.06
CA ARG A 138 3.95 7.99 2.39
C ARG A 138 3.54 9.45 2.54
N PHE A 139 2.34 9.67 3.05
CA PHE A 139 1.88 10.97 3.54
C PHE A 139 1.81 10.99 5.07
N ASN A 140 2.23 12.10 5.69
CA ASN A 140 2.01 12.38 7.12
C ASN A 140 1.43 13.79 7.31
N PRO A 141 0.15 13.91 7.70
CA PRO A 141 -0.48 15.23 7.88
C PRO A 141 0.08 16.01 9.08
N LEU A 142 0.72 15.34 10.05
CA LEU A 142 1.35 16.03 11.19
C LEU A 142 2.57 16.88 10.79
N GLU A 143 3.16 16.58 9.63
CA GLU A 143 4.39 17.20 9.15
C GLU A 143 4.25 17.81 7.74
N ASP A 144 3.04 17.81 7.16
CA ASP A 144 2.76 18.14 5.75
C ASP A 144 3.71 17.44 4.75
N ASN A 145 4.23 16.25 5.08
CA ASN A 145 5.23 15.61 4.24
C ASN A 145 4.64 14.48 3.41
N PHE A 146 4.90 14.54 2.12
CA PHE A 146 4.73 13.44 1.18
C PHE A 146 6.12 12.96 0.78
N ARG A 147 6.44 11.70 1.03
CA ARG A 147 7.80 11.17 0.89
C ARG A 147 7.78 9.82 0.21
N ILE A 148 8.68 9.64 -0.74
CA ILE A 148 8.97 8.36 -1.36
C ILE A 148 10.18 7.76 -0.66
N TYR A 149 10.06 6.51 -0.22
CA TYR A 149 11.15 5.75 0.35
C TYR A 149 11.32 4.41 -0.37
N TYR A 150 12.51 3.85 -0.27
CA TYR A 150 12.67 2.40 -0.30
C TYR A 150 13.01 1.89 1.10
N VAL A 151 12.65 0.64 1.35
CA VAL A 151 13.10 -0.15 2.49
C VAL A 151 13.88 -1.31 1.93
N ARG A 152 15.12 -1.49 2.41
CA ARG A 152 15.99 -2.60 2.02
C ARG A 152 16.60 -3.19 3.28
N ASN A 153 16.46 -4.50 3.45
CA ASN A 153 16.90 -5.21 4.66
C ASN A 153 16.39 -4.53 5.94
N GLY A 154 15.13 -4.07 5.92
CA GLY A 154 14.47 -3.42 7.06
C GLY A 154 14.91 -1.97 7.33
N SER A 155 15.81 -1.41 6.52
CA SER A 155 16.28 -0.03 6.63
C SER A 155 15.62 0.87 5.60
N ARG A 156 14.98 1.95 6.06
CA ARG A 156 14.29 2.93 5.22
C ARG A 156 15.24 4.03 4.76
N GLN A 157 15.19 4.38 3.48
CA GLN A 157 15.95 5.47 2.86
C GLN A 157 15.03 6.31 1.98
N LYS A 158 15.15 7.64 2.07
CA LYS A 158 14.31 8.58 1.31
C LYS A 158 14.84 8.72 -0.11
N ILE A 159 13.93 8.66 -1.08
CA ILE A 159 14.20 8.88 -2.52
C ILE A 159 13.83 10.31 -2.91
N ALA A 160 12.64 10.75 -2.52
CA ALA A 160 12.10 12.06 -2.86
C ALA A 160 11.14 12.56 -1.79
N ASP A 161 10.87 13.86 -1.79
CA ASP A 161 9.87 14.47 -0.94
C ASP A 161 9.20 15.70 -1.57
N ALA A 162 8.02 15.98 -1.07
CA ALA A 162 7.26 17.19 -1.33
C ALA A 162 6.54 17.62 -0.06
N ARG A 163 6.25 18.91 0.04
CA ARG A 163 5.34 19.45 1.06
C ARG A 163 3.92 19.47 0.50
N VAL A 164 3.02 18.75 1.17
CA VAL A 164 1.62 18.61 0.78
C VAL A 164 0.77 18.79 2.03
N ALA A 165 -0.06 19.83 2.06
CA ALA A 165 -0.97 20.10 3.17
C ALA A 165 -2.38 19.62 2.79
N LEU A 166 -2.82 18.53 3.41
CA LEU A 166 -4.16 17.97 3.24
C LEU A 166 -4.78 17.71 4.62
N PRO A 167 -6.10 17.92 4.79
CA PRO A 167 -6.77 17.72 6.06
C PRO A 167 -6.78 16.24 6.46
N ALA A 168 -6.51 15.96 7.72
CA ALA A 168 -6.79 14.64 8.29
C ALA A 168 -8.31 14.37 8.34
N GLY A 169 -8.68 13.08 8.37
CA GLY A 169 -10.07 12.65 8.44
C GLY A 169 -10.87 12.85 7.15
N LYS A 170 -10.20 13.15 6.04
CA LYS A 170 -10.77 13.26 4.70
C LYS A 170 -10.15 12.24 3.76
N TRP A 171 -10.93 11.81 2.77
CA TRP A 171 -10.51 10.94 1.67
C TRP A 171 -9.86 11.76 0.55
#